data_AF-A0A1Y3NMI7-F1
#
_entry.id   AF-A0A1Y3NMI7-F1
#
_cell.length_a   1.000
_cell.length_b   1.000
_cell.length_c   1.000
_cell.angle_alpha   90.00
_cell.angle_beta   90.00
_cell.angle_gamma   90.00
#
_symmetry.space_group_name_H-M   'P 1'
#
loop_
_entity.id
_entity.type
_entity.pdbx_description
1 polymer ?
#
loop_
_entity_poly.entity_id
_entity_poly.type
_entity_poly.pdbx_seq_one_letter_code
_entity_poly.pdbx_strand_id
1 'polypeptide(L)'
;MLIIIWNQICVSVNVYIPNEKYDLNNLSDLLKYYSVQYKEINIYIDKYYYTSDAQNRGFHILVPGDINVSLIGKPSNGTFIDLTNNPFHFSLSYNEYTGQQFRVENITFYNFMDPRSVEANDIFYFRSYSHNYNFSFKNCVFDTSNSLIFKLDTETLTNKEETTDYQITFDSCQFKNIKGNGVILFGDTKEKKNIINNSVKVINSYFMNCYDIVKMYYGKIEFDNFPFIKNNGNLLK
;
A
#
# COMPACT_ATOMS: atom_id res chain seq x y z
N MET A 1 -48.14 9.78 1.91
CA MET A 1 -47.09 10.08 0.92
C MET A 1 -45.81 10.38 1.70
N LEU A 2 -44.94 9.38 1.89
CA LEU A 2 -43.64 9.57 2.52
C LEU A 2 -42.69 10.16 1.48
N ILE A 3 -42.27 11.41 1.68
CA ILE A 3 -41.16 12.01 0.94
C ILE A 3 -39.89 11.39 1.54
N ILE A 4 -39.42 10.31 0.93
CA ILE A 4 -38.06 9.82 1.18
C ILE A 4 -37.16 10.87 0.54
N ILE A 5 -36.63 11.78 1.35
CA ILE A 5 -35.50 12.63 0.96
C ILE A 5 -34.35 11.65 0.79
N TRP A 6 -34.15 11.15 -0.43
CA TRP A 6 -32.90 10.55 -0.84
C TRP A 6 -31.83 11.62 -0.62
N ASN A 7 -31.13 11.53 0.51
CA ASN A 7 -29.83 12.17 0.65
C ASN A 7 -29.03 11.71 -0.57
N GLN A 8 -28.78 12.67 -1.47
CA GLN A 8 -27.88 12.47 -2.61
C GLN A 8 -26.48 12.27 -2.02
N ILE A 9 -26.18 11.04 -1.60
CA ILE A 9 -24.80 10.61 -1.40
C ILE A 9 -24.18 10.73 -2.79
N CYS A 10 -23.36 11.77 -2.98
CA CYS A 10 -22.54 11.85 -4.17
C CYS A 10 -21.66 10.59 -4.18
N VAL A 11 -21.66 9.89 -5.31
CA VAL A 11 -20.97 8.60 -5.40
C VAL A 11 -19.47 8.76 -5.17
N SER A 12 -18.88 9.86 -5.67
CA SER A 12 -17.44 10.12 -5.57
C SER A 12 -17.09 11.58 -5.31
N VAL A 13 -15.90 11.81 -4.75
CA VAL A 13 -15.26 13.12 -4.61
C VAL A 13 -13.82 13.09 -5.10
N ASN A 14 -13.39 14.17 -5.76
CA ASN A 14 -12.00 14.40 -6.13
C ASN A 14 -11.41 15.46 -5.17
N VAL A 15 -10.32 15.13 -4.49
CA VAL A 15 -9.61 16.02 -3.57
C VAL A 15 -8.18 16.20 -4.06
N TYR A 16 -7.75 17.44 -4.29
CA TYR A 16 -6.40 17.74 -4.73
C TYR A 16 -5.56 18.18 -3.51
N ILE A 17 -4.42 17.53 -3.29
CA ILE A 17 -3.50 17.81 -2.18
C ILE A 17 -2.09 18.13 -2.70
N PRO A 18 -1.31 19.00 -2.01
CA PRO A 18 -1.74 19.76 -0.85
C PRO A 18 -2.72 20.88 -1.22
N ASN A 19 -3.58 21.23 -0.27
CA ASN A 19 -4.45 22.41 -0.34
C ASN A 19 -4.41 23.14 1.01
N GLU A 20 -5.31 24.10 1.23
CA GLU A 20 -5.36 24.91 2.47
C GLU A 20 -5.60 24.08 3.74
N LYS A 21 -6.16 22.87 3.63
CA LYS A 21 -6.55 22.02 4.77
C LYS A 21 -5.80 20.71 4.85
N TYR A 22 -5.43 20.12 3.71
CA TYR A 22 -4.96 18.74 3.64
C TYR A 22 -3.67 18.60 2.83
N ASP A 23 -2.84 17.65 3.26
CA ASP A 23 -1.63 17.18 2.60
C ASP A 23 -1.45 15.66 2.84
N LEU A 24 -0.27 15.09 2.55
CA LEU A 24 -0.01 13.67 2.81
C LEU A 24 0.08 13.33 4.31
N ASN A 25 0.36 14.31 5.16
CA ASN A 25 0.58 14.11 6.59
C ASN A 25 -0.74 13.91 7.35
N ASN A 26 -1.87 14.36 6.80
CA ASN A 26 -3.18 14.31 7.44
C ASN A 26 -4.27 13.60 6.60
N LEU A 27 -3.86 12.62 5.79
CA LEU A 27 -4.78 11.82 4.97
C LEU A 27 -5.92 11.19 5.79
N SER A 28 -5.66 10.71 7.01
CA SER A 28 -6.71 10.14 7.86
C SER A 28 -7.83 11.13 8.20
N ASP A 29 -7.50 12.41 8.41
CA ASP A 29 -8.50 13.44 8.69
C ASP A 29 -9.33 13.77 7.44
N LEU A 30 -8.67 13.80 6.28
CA LEU A 30 -9.34 13.92 4.98
C LEU A 30 -10.33 12.77 4.78
N LEU A 31 -9.89 11.53 4.97
CA LEU A 31 -10.74 10.35 4.79
C LEU A 31 -11.94 10.38 5.72
N LYS A 32 -11.71 10.67 7.01
CA LYS A 32 -12.78 10.79 8.00
C LYS A 32 -13.81 11.85 7.60
N TYR A 33 -13.36 13.02 7.13
CA TYR A 33 -14.26 14.10 6.74
C TYR A 33 -15.12 13.73 5.52
N TYR A 34 -14.49 13.29 4.43
CA TYR A 34 -15.21 12.99 3.19
C TYR A 34 -16.01 11.67 3.29
N SER A 35 -15.64 10.76 4.18
CA SER A 35 -16.34 9.48 4.33
C SER A 35 -17.80 9.57 4.73
N VAL A 36 -18.21 10.68 5.33
CA VAL A 36 -19.59 10.88 5.77
C VAL A 36 -20.54 11.07 4.57
N GLN A 37 -20.02 11.52 3.42
CA GLN A 37 -20.82 12.01 2.30
C GLN A 37 -20.60 11.26 1.00
N TYR A 38 -19.47 10.54 0.86
CA TYR A 38 -19.06 9.93 -0.40
C TYR A 38 -18.73 8.44 -0.24
N LYS A 39 -18.95 7.66 -1.29
CA LYS A 39 -18.60 6.22 -1.35
C LYS A 39 -17.28 5.95 -2.07
N GLU A 40 -16.72 6.98 -2.70
CA GLU A 40 -15.42 6.95 -3.34
C GLU A 40 -14.69 8.28 -3.12
N ILE A 41 -13.43 8.21 -2.71
CA ILE A 41 -12.56 9.37 -2.48
C ILE A 41 -11.32 9.21 -3.36
N ASN A 42 -11.18 10.08 -4.35
CA ASN A 42 -10.01 10.14 -5.23
C ASN A 42 -9.13 11.32 -4.81
N ILE A 43 -7.98 11.01 -4.23
CA ILE A 43 -7.01 11.96 -3.70
C ILE A 43 -5.89 12.15 -4.73
N TYR A 44 -5.84 13.30 -5.39
CA TYR A 44 -4.82 13.63 -6.37
C TYR A 44 -3.69 14.41 -5.72
N ILE A 45 -2.47 13.91 -5.81
CA ILE A 45 -1.27 14.65 -5.39
C ILE A 45 -0.91 15.64 -6.50
N ASP A 46 -1.28 16.91 -6.32
CA ASP A 46 -1.06 18.00 -7.27
C ASP A 46 0.37 18.57 -7.24
N LYS A 47 1.34 17.73 -6.87
CA LYS A 47 2.77 18.02 -6.94
C LYS A 47 3.49 16.93 -7.72
N TYR A 48 4.45 17.35 -8.55
CA TYR A 48 5.37 16.43 -9.22
C TYR A 48 6.45 15.92 -8.26
N TYR A 49 6.78 16.69 -7.23
CA TYR A 49 7.82 16.33 -6.27
C TYR A 49 7.33 16.64 -4.85
N TYR A 50 7.47 15.65 -3.97
CA TYR A 50 7.10 15.74 -2.56
C TYR A 50 8.26 15.25 -1.70
N THR A 51 8.66 16.08 -0.74
CA THR A 51 9.55 15.73 0.37
C THR A 51 8.81 16.00 1.67
N SER A 52 9.02 15.16 2.67
CA SER A 52 8.47 15.40 4.01
C SER A 52 9.52 16.05 4.92
N ASP A 53 9.22 17.24 5.42
CA ASP A 53 9.98 17.86 6.51
C ASP A 53 9.47 17.42 7.90
N ALA A 54 8.45 16.57 7.96
CA ALA A 54 7.80 16.18 9.21
C ALA A 54 8.71 15.31 10.09
N GLN A 55 8.92 15.68 11.35
CA GLN A 55 9.77 14.87 12.25
C GLN A 55 9.19 13.50 12.61
N ASN A 56 7.90 13.27 12.32
CA ASN A 56 7.22 12.03 12.64
C ASN A 56 7.52 10.93 11.61
N ARG A 57 8.01 9.79 12.09
CA ARG A 57 8.25 8.60 11.29
C ARG A 57 6.96 7.85 11.05
N GLY A 58 6.25 8.23 10.00
CA GLY A 58 5.14 7.46 9.43
C GLY A 58 3.75 8.07 9.60
N PHE A 59 2.87 7.68 8.69
CA PHE A 59 1.47 8.08 8.63
C PHE A 59 0.60 6.85 8.86
N HIS A 60 -0.26 6.91 9.87
CA HIS A 60 -1.29 5.91 10.03
C HIS A 60 -2.53 6.33 9.24
N ILE A 61 -2.86 5.56 8.22
CA ILE A 61 -4.04 5.73 7.37
C ILE A 61 -5.08 4.70 7.80
N LEU A 62 -6.17 5.19 8.41
CA LEU A 62 -7.33 4.39 8.77
C LEU A 62 -8.38 4.49 7.66
N VAL A 63 -8.57 3.42 6.90
CA VAL A 63 -9.54 3.35 5.80
C VAL A 63 -10.94 3.12 6.38
N PRO A 64 -11.91 4.02 6.14
CA PRO A 64 -13.28 3.85 6.61
C PRO A 64 -14.01 2.68 5.92
N GLY A 65 -15.08 2.18 6.56
CA GLY A 65 -15.99 1.20 5.97
C GLY A 65 -16.76 1.77 4.77
N ASP A 66 -17.17 0.91 3.85
CA ASP A 66 -18.02 1.20 2.67
C ASP A 66 -17.46 2.20 1.65
N ILE A 67 -16.16 2.47 1.66
CA ILE A 67 -15.58 3.56 0.85
C ILE A 67 -14.31 3.15 0.14
N ASN A 68 -14.33 3.28 -1.17
CA ASN A 68 -13.13 3.13 -1.99
C ASN A 68 -12.27 4.38 -1.90
N VAL A 69 -10.98 4.20 -1.71
CA VAL A 69 -10.02 5.29 -1.59
C VAL A 69 -8.92 5.10 -2.61
N SER A 70 -8.63 6.14 -3.39
CA SER A 70 -7.51 6.18 -4.32
C SER A 70 -6.55 7.31 -3.97
N LEU A 71 -5.26 7.03 -3.83
CA LEU A 71 -4.18 8.01 -3.77
C LEU A 71 -3.45 8.03 -5.12
N ILE A 72 -3.57 9.13 -5.85
CA ILE A 72 -3.25 9.21 -7.27
C ILE A 72 -2.19 10.29 -7.50
N GLY A 73 -1.02 9.92 -8.02
CA GLY A 73 -0.01 10.85 -8.51
C GLY A 73 -0.33 11.41 -9.89
N LYS A 74 0.45 12.41 -10.35
CA LYS A 74 0.27 12.98 -11.69
C LYS A 74 0.54 11.97 -12.82
N PRO A 75 -0.23 12.00 -13.92
CA PRO A 75 0.06 11.18 -15.09
C PRO A 75 1.34 11.67 -15.79
N SER A 76 2.06 10.75 -16.46
CA SER A 76 3.32 10.99 -17.22
C SER A 76 4.46 11.59 -16.38
N ASN A 77 5.46 10.75 -16.06
CA ASN A 77 6.57 10.99 -15.10
C ASN A 77 6.22 10.91 -13.60
N GLY A 78 4.94 10.67 -13.25
CA GLY A 78 4.51 10.34 -11.89
C GLY A 78 4.65 11.48 -10.89
N THR A 79 3.96 11.37 -9.76
CA THR A 79 4.36 12.13 -8.57
C THR A 79 5.56 11.42 -7.93
N PHE A 80 6.61 12.17 -7.61
CA PHE A 80 7.81 11.66 -6.98
C PHE A 80 7.81 11.98 -5.49
N ILE A 81 7.77 10.96 -4.64
CA ILE A 81 7.90 11.06 -3.19
C ILE A 81 9.35 10.68 -2.85
N ASP A 82 10.15 11.70 -2.54
CA ASP A 82 11.54 11.55 -2.15
C ASP A 82 11.67 11.39 -0.63
N LEU A 83 12.19 10.22 -0.23
CA LEU A 83 12.33 9.78 1.15
C LEU A 83 13.77 9.92 1.67
N THR A 84 14.67 10.55 0.89
CA THR A 84 16.11 10.68 1.20
C THR A 84 16.38 11.28 2.57
N ASN A 85 15.74 12.41 2.88
CA ASN A 85 16.03 13.16 4.09
C ASN A 85 15.22 12.67 5.29
N ASN A 86 14.11 11.99 5.03
CA ASN A 86 13.15 11.62 6.06
C ASN A 86 12.37 10.36 5.65
N PRO A 87 12.88 9.17 5.98
CA PRO A 87 12.15 7.93 5.73
C PRO A 87 10.90 7.90 6.62
N PHE A 88 9.74 7.94 5.99
CA PHE A 88 8.45 7.68 6.63
C PHE A 88 7.78 6.47 5.98
N HIS A 89 6.90 5.80 6.73
CA HIS A 89 6.15 4.64 6.27
C HIS A 89 4.65 4.89 6.34
N PHE A 90 3.89 4.26 5.47
CA PHE A 90 2.44 4.22 5.51
C PHE A 90 2.00 3.00 6.30
N SER A 91 1.48 3.22 7.51
CA SER A 91 0.78 2.19 8.25
C SER A 91 -0.69 2.23 7.84
N LEU A 92 -1.14 1.19 7.15
CA LEU A 92 -2.51 1.05 6.69
C LEU A 92 -3.29 0.17 7.67
N SER A 93 -4.55 0.51 7.92
CA SER A 93 -5.51 -0.35 8.57
C SER A 93 -6.92 -0.08 8.06
N TYR A 94 -7.79 -1.09 8.10
CA TYR A 94 -9.22 -0.90 7.88
C TYR A 94 -9.91 -0.74 9.22
N ASN A 95 -10.76 0.27 9.36
CA ASN A 95 -11.61 0.40 10.55
C ASN A 95 -12.64 -0.74 10.62
N GLU A 96 -13.24 -1.04 9.47
CA GLU A 96 -14.14 -2.15 9.21
C GLU A 96 -14.04 -2.48 7.72
N TYR A 97 -13.98 -3.77 7.35
CA TYR A 97 -14.00 -4.17 5.94
C TYR A 97 -15.38 -4.63 5.51
N THR A 98 -15.94 -3.95 4.52
CA THR A 98 -17.26 -4.19 3.91
C THR A 98 -17.18 -4.37 2.39
N GLY A 99 -15.98 -4.62 1.85
CA GLY A 99 -15.74 -4.85 0.42
C GLY A 99 -15.00 -3.73 -0.30
N GLN A 100 -14.48 -2.75 0.43
CA GLN A 100 -13.87 -1.54 -0.11
C GLN A 100 -12.35 -1.66 -0.35
N GLN A 101 -11.85 -0.94 -1.35
CA GLN A 101 -10.45 -0.99 -1.78
C GLN A 101 -9.69 0.30 -1.43
N PHE A 102 -8.43 0.14 -1.00
CA PHE A 102 -7.46 1.24 -0.96
C PHE A 102 -6.44 1.07 -2.10
N ARG A 103 -6.31 2.09 -2.94
CA ARG A 103 -5.51 2.05 -4.15
C ARG A 103 -4.48 3.16 -4.20
N VAL A 104 -3.28 2.86 -4.67
CA VAL A 104 -2.19 3.80 -4.89
C VAL A 104 -1.78 3.75 -6.36
N GLU A 105 -1.78 4.89 -7.05
CA GLU A 105 -1.51 4.94 -8.49
C GLU A 105 -0.52 6.02 -8.90
N ASN A 106 0.33 5.72 -9.89
CA ASN A 106 1.17 6.71 -10.58
C ASN A 106 2.14 7.49 -9.66
N ILE A 107 2.68 6.82 -8.63
CA ILE A 107 3.62 7.42 -7.68
C ILE A 107 4.97 6.70 -7.74
N THR A 108 6.04 7.48 -7.77
CA THR A 108 7.41 7.00 -7.56
C THR A 108 7.80 7.25 -6.11
N PHE A 109 8.13 6.20 -5.38
CA PHE A 109 8.75 6.25 -4.06
C PHE A 109 10.25 6.07 -4.23
N TYR A 110 11.02 7.09 -3.85
CA TYR A 110 12.45 7.15 -4.10
C TYR A 110 13.27 7.22 -2.83
N ASN A 111 14.36 6.45 -2.83
CA ASN A 111 15.44 6.51 -1.85
C ASN A 111 14.97 6.33 -0.40
N PHE A 112 14.23 5.25 -0.15
CA PHE A 112 13.82 4.86 1.20
C PHE A 112 14.97 4.15 1.93
N MET A 113 15.79 4.94 2.60
CA MET A 113 16.96 4.45 3.32
C MET A 113 16.73 4.59 4.83
N ASP A 114 16.38 3.49 5.50
CA ASP A 114 16.27 3.49 6.97
C ASP A 114 17.64 3.18 7.59
N PRO A 115 18.20 4.04 8.45
CA PRO A 115 19.44 3.73 9.18
C PRO A 115 19.31 2.52 10.13
N ARG A 116 18.08 2.10 10.48
CA ARG A 116 17.76 0.90 11.26
C ARG A 116 17.29 -0.26 10.40
N SER A 117 17.73 -0.36 9.14
CA SER A 117 17.31 -1.40 8.18
C SER A 117 17.56 -2.86 8.61
N VAL A 118 18.17 -3.12 9.76
CA VAL A 118 18.25 -4.46 10.38
C VAL A 118 16.98 -4.87 11.11
N GLU A 119 16.12 -3.90 11.45
CA GLU A 119 14.76 -4.10 11.95
C GLU A 119 13.78 -3.98 10.78
N ALA A 120 12.66 -4.70 10.82
CA ALA A 120 11.69 -4.77 9.72
C ALA A 120 10.97 -3.43 9.54
N ASN A 121 11.62 -2.48 8.87
CA ASN A 121 11.07 -1.23 8.38
C ASN A 121 10.60 -1.45 6.93
N ASP A 122 9.48 -0.84 6.59
CA ASP A 122 8.83 -0.97 5.29
C ASP A 122 8.28 0.39 4.82
N ILE A 123 8.05 0.57 3.52
CA ILE A 123 7.33 1.76 3.03
C ILE A 123 5.84 1.62 3.33
N PHE A 124 5.30 0.41 3.16
CA PHE A 124 3.91 0.08 3.42
C PHE A 124 3.81 -1.05 4.43
N TYR A 125 3.23 -0.73 5.59
CA TYR A 125 2.95 -1.67 6.65
C TYR A 125 1.45 -1.90 6.72
N PHE A 126 1.01 -3.16 6.64
CA PHE A 126 -0.35 -3.52 6.98
C PHE A 126 -0.36 -4.54 8.10
N ARG A 127 -1.09 -4.22 9.17
CA ARG A 127 -1.44 -5.18 10.22
C ARG A 127 -2.88 -5.60 10.03
N SER A 128 -3.09 -6.85 9.66
CA SER A 128 -4.41 -7.40 9.49
C SER A 128 -4.92 -8.12 10.73
N TYR A 129 -6.13 -7.75 11.13
CA TYR A 129 -6.94 -8.45 12.14
C TYR A 129 -8.03 -9.31 11.48
N SER A 130 -8.04 -9.42 10.15
CA SER A 130 -9.05 -10.14 9.35
C SER A 130 -8.44 -10.69 8.06
N HIS A 131 -9.12 -11.62 7.37
CA HIS A 131 -8.73 -12.06 6.02
C HIS A 131 -9.29 -11.16 4.91
N ASN A 132 -10.16 -10.22 5.29
CA ASN A 132 -10.91 -9.40 4.35
C ASN A 132 -10.31 -7.99 4.30
N TYR A 133 -9.58 -7.71 3.23
CA TYR A 133 -8.97 -6.42 2.90
C TYR A 133 -8.59 -6.40 1.42
N ASN A 134 -8.46 -5.21 0.81
CA ASN A 134 -8.15 -5.09 -0.62
C ASN A 134 -7.24 -3.87 -0.90
N PHE A 135 -5.96 -4.15 -1.16
CA PHE A 135 -4.97 -3.15 -1.55
C PHE A 135 -4.54 -3.33 -3.00
N SER A 136 -4.43 -2.21 -3.71
CA SER A 136 -3.92 -2.20 -5.08
C SER A 136 -2.87 -1.12 -5.27
N PHE A 137 -1.75 -1.49 -5.89
CA PHE A 137 -0.70 -0.58 -6.34
C PHE A 137 -0.63 -0.68 -7.85
N LYS A 138 -0.80 0.45 -8.55
CA LYS A 138 -0.85 0.47 -10.01
C LYS A 138 0.11 1.50 -10.59
N ASN A 139 0.96 1.06 -11.52
CA ASN A 139 1.93 1.94 -12.18
C ASN A 139 2.80 2.73 -11.18
N CYS A 140 3.14 2.09 -10.05
CA CYS A 140 4.03 2.66 -9.05
C CYS A 140 5.48 2.29 -9.34
N VAL A 141 6.41 3.16 -8.95
CA VAL A 141 7.84 2.89 -9.03
C VAL A 141 8.41 2.93 -7.61
N PHE A 142 9.14 1.89 -7.23
CA PHE A 142 9.89 1.82 -5.99
C PHE A 142 11.35 1.77 -6.36
N ASP A 143 12.07 2.88 -6.18
CA ASP A 143 13.45 3.01 -6.64
C ASP A 143 14.37 3.35 -5.49
N THR A 144 15.32 2.44 -5.24
CA THR A 144 16.35 2.53 -4.20
C THR A 144 15.77 2.45 -2.80
N SER A 145 15.99 1.31 -2.16
CA SER A 145 15.62 1.08 -0.75
C SER A 145 16.61 0.11 -0.12
N ASN A 146 16.87 0.25 1.19
CA ASN A 146 17.56 -0.77 2.00
C ASN A 146 16.59 -1.55 2.92
N SER A 147 15.30 -1.27 2.81
CA SER A 147 14.20 -1.75 3.64
C SER A 147 13.12 -2.40 2.77
N LEU A 148 12.14 -3.06 3.41
CA LEU A 148 11.03 -3.68 2.71
C LEU A 148 10.19 -2.63 1.97
N ILE A 149 9.59 -3.00 0.85
CA ILE A 149 8.59 -2.14 0.21
C ILE A 149 7.24 -2.37 0.87
N PHE A 150 6.88 -3.62 1.08
CA PHE A 150 5.59 -3.99 1.67
C PHE A 150 5.77 -5.09 2.72
N LYS A 151 5.15 -4.89 3.88
CA LYS A 151 5.07 -5.88 4.94
C LYS A 151 3.63 -6.09 5.38
N LEU A 152 3.26 -7.37 5.45
CA LEU A 152 2.01 -7.83 6.02
C LEU A 152 2.26 -8.60 7.31
N ASP A 153 1.73 -8.08 8.42
CA ASP A 153 1.58 -8.84 9.65
C ASP A 153 0.12 -9.23 9.82
N THR A 154 -0.15 -10.48 10.14
CA THR A 154 -1.51 -10.95 10.44
C THR A 154 -1.52 -11.45 11.88
N GLU A 155 -2.53 -11.08 12.65
CA GLU A 155 -2.76 -11.70 13.95
C GLU A 155 -3.28 -13.13 13.82
N THR A 156 -3.25 -13.90 14.90
CA THR A 156 -3.65 -15.31 14.88
C THR A 156 -5.14 -15.41 14.54
N LEU A 157 -5.46 -15.72 13.29
CA LEU A 157 -6.83 -15.97 12.85
C LEU A 157 -7.11 -17.47 12.89
N THR A 158 -8.20 -17.84 13.56
CA THR A 158 -8.58 -19.25 13.78
C THR A 158 -9.38 -19.85 12.63
N ASN A 159 -9.78 -19.06 11.64
CA ASN A 159 -10.74 -19.47 10.62
C ASN A 159 -10.04 -19.76 9.28
N LYS A 160 -10.35 -20.93 8.72
CA LYS A 160 -9.74 -21.49 7.49
C LYS A 160 -10.47 -21.09 6.21
N GLU A 161 -11.30 -20.05 6.21
CA GLU A 161 -12.06 -19.72 5.01
C GLU A 161 -11.10 -19.31 3.88
N GLU A 162 -11.17 -20.03 2.77
CA GLU A 162 -10.43 -19.73 1.56
C GLU A 162 -11.05 -18.49 0.92
N THR A 163 -10.28 -17.41 0.88
CA THR A 163 -10.60 -16.29 0.01
C THR A 163 -10.18 -16.67 -1.40
N THR A 164 -11.11 -16.64 -2.35
CA THR A 164 -10.79 -16.87 -3.77
C THR A 164 -10.05 -15.69 -4.40
N ASP A 165 -10.17 -14.51 -3.80
CA ASP A 165 -9.69 -13.25 -4.36
C ASP A 165 -8.30 -12.86 -3.83
N TYR A 166 -7.56 -12.11 -4.65
CA TYR A 166 -6.26 -11.53 -4.28
C TYR A 166 -6.46 -10.26 -3.45
N GLN A 167 -6.08 -10.31 -2.18
CA GLN A 167 -6.20 -9.15 -1.28
C GLN A 167 -5.20 -8.04 -1.59
N ILE A 168 -4.04 -8.38 -2.17
CA ILE A 168 -3.02 -7.40 -2.53
C ILE A 168 -2.64 -7.59 -3.98
N THR A 169 -2.73 -6.53 -4.77
CA THR A 169 -2.34 -6.54 -6.19
C THR A 169 -1.29 -5.47 -6.47
N PHE A 170 -0.19 -5.87 -7.10
CA PHE A 170 0.77 -4.99 -7.74
C PHE A 170 0.63 -5.11 -9.25
N ASP A 171 0.13 -4.08 -9.93
CA ASP A 171 -0.09 -4.06 -11.37
C ASP A 171 0.79 -3.02 -12.04
N SER A 172 1.61 -3.45 -13.00
CA SER A 172 2.47 -2.59 -13.80
C SER A 172 3.46 -1.78 -12.96
N CYS A 173 3.86 -2.32 -11.81
CA CYS A 173 4.79 -1.69 -10.88
C CYS A 173 6.25 -1.99 -11.24
N GLN A 174 7.15 -1.10 -10.83
CA GLN A 174 8.59 -1.23 -11.08
C GLN A 174 9.33 -1.23 -9.74
N PHE A 175 10.11 -2.27 -9.48
CA PHE A 175 10.93 -2.37 -8.27
C PHE A 175 12.40 -2.33 -8.68
N LYS A 176 13.15 -1.35 -8.20
CA LYS A 176 14.51 -1.06 -8.64
C LYS A 176 15.45 -0.87 -7.47
N ASN A 177 16.60 -1.53 -7.52
CA ASN A 177 17.71 -1.31 -6.58
C ASN A 177 17.31 -1.50 -5.10
N ILE A 178 16.45 -2.48 -4.83
CA ILE A 178 15.99 -2.80 -3.46
C ILE A 178 16.98 -3.78 -2.83
N LYS A 179 17.66 -3.35 -1.77
CA LYS A 179 18.68 -4.11 -1.05
C LYS A 179 18.20 -4.40 0.39
N GLY A 180 18.95 -5.23 1.12
CA GLY A 180 18.65 -5.51 2.53
C GLY A 180 17.55 -6.56 2.70
N ASN A 181 16.42 -6.18 3.29
CA ASN A 181 15.39 -7.11 3.80
C ASN A 181 14.42 -7.69 2.77
N GLY A 182 14.51 -7.26 1.51
CA GLY A 182 13.67 -7.77 0.43
C GLY A 182 12.66 -6.76 -0.09
N VAL A 183 11.72 -7.21 -0.93
CA VAL A 183 10.64 -6.34 -1.45
C VAL A 183 9.33 -6.57 -0.69
N ILE A 184 8.89 -7.81 -0.58
CA ILE A 184 7.59 -8.18 0.01
C ILE A 184 7.81 -9.19 1.14
N LEU A 185 7.28 -8.90 2.34
CA LEU A 185 7.32 -9.80 3.51
C LEU A 185 5.92 -10.13 4.04
N PHE A 186 5.61 -11.42 4.18
CA PHE A 186 4.37 -11.91 4.78
C PHE A 186 4.68 -12.68 6.06
N GLY A 187 4.46 -12.04 7.20
CA GLY A 187 4.53 -12.63 8.54
C GLY A 187 5.68 -12.13 9.41
N ASP A 188 5.57 -12.47 10.71
CA ASP A 188 6.61 -12.28 11.69
C ASP A 188 7.45 -13.57 11.83
N THR A 189 8.76 -13.39 11.88
CA THR A 189 9.80 -14.43 11.99
C THR A 189 9.65 -15.37 13.19
N LYS A 190 8.79 -15.03 14.17
CA LYS A 190 8.80 -15.65 15.50
C LYS A 190 7.72 -16.70 15.76
N GLU A 191 6.64 -16.77 14.97
CA GLU A 191 5.58 -17.74 15.24
C GLU A 191 5.02 -18.34 13.94
N LYS A 192 5.10 -19.67 13.80
CA LYS A 192 4.35 -20.45 12.81
C LYS A 192 2.87 -20.39 13.18
N LYS A 193 2.21 -19.29 12.86
CA LYS A 193 0.77 -19.14 13.03
C LYS A 193 0.06 -19.88 11.90
N ASN A 194 -1.08 -20.45 12.25
CA ASN A 194 -1.91 -21.30 11.41
C ASN A 194 -2.13 -20.71 10.01
N ILE A 195 -2.38 -21.60 9.03
CA ILE A 195 -2.56 -21.32 7.60
C ILE A 195 -3.52 -20.13 7.43
N ILE A 196 -2.94 -18.97 7.13
CA ILE A 196 -3.66 -17.74 6.80
C ILE A 196 -3.69 -17.65 5.27
N ASN A 197 -4.90 -17.56 4.70
CA ASN A 197 -5.15 -17.46 3.26
C ASN A 197 -5.00 -16.02 2.76
N ASN A 198 -3.82 -15.44 2.91
CA ASN A 198 -3.51 -14.16 2.27
C ASN A 198 -2.96 -14.41 0.86
N SER A 199 -3.43 -13.66 -0.12
CA SER A 199 -3.12 -13.87 -1.53
C SER A 199 -2.62 -12.58 -2.17
N VAL A 200 -1.44 -12.66 -2.80
CA VAL A 200 -0.84 -11.55 -3.54
C VAL A 200 -0.85 -11.87 -5.02
N LYS A 201 -1.15 -10.88 -5.84
CA LYS A 201 -0.97 -10.96 -7.29
C LYS A 201 -0.03 -9.87 -7.76
N VAL A 202 0.94 -10.25 -8.59
CA VAL A 202 1.91 -9.35 -9.22
C VAL A 202 1.73 -9.48 -10.72
N ILE A 203 1.25 -8.43 -11.38
CA ILE A 203 0.85 -8.43 -12.79
C ILE A 203 1.69 -7.39 -13.54
N ASN A 204 2.24 -7.75 -14.70
CA ASN A 204 2.97 -6.84 -15.60
C ASN A 204 4.06 -6.01 -14.90
N SER A 205 4.54 -6.48 -13.74
CA SER A 205 5.47 -5.75 -12.89
C SER A 205 6.87 -6.33 -13.06
N TYR A 206 7.89 -5.51 -12.88
CA TYR A 206 9.27 -5.96 -13.05
C TYR A 206 10.17 -5.56 -11.90
N PHE A 207 11.21 -6.36 -11.70
CA PHE A 207 12.15 -6.28 -10.59
C PHE A 207 13.56 -6.22 -11.16
N MET A 208 14.31 -5.18 -10.79
CA MET A 208 15.66 -4.92 -11.30
C MET A 208 16.60 -4.65 -10.14
N ASN A 209 17.64 -5.49 -9.99
CA ASN A 209 18.63 -5.39 -8.92
C ASN A 209 17.99 -5.44 -7.51
N CYS A 210 16.98 -6.30 -7.33
CA CYS A 210 16.31 -6.50 -6.04
C CYS A 210 16.89 -7.72 -5.31
N TYR A 211 17.06 -7.61 -4.00
CA TYR A 211 17.34 -8.74 -3.10
C TYR A 211 16.02 -9.32 -2.60
N ASP A 212 15.98 -10.64 -2.37
CA ASP A 212 14.86 -11.39 -1.78
C ASP A 212 13.47 -10.80 -2.15
N ILE A 213 13.02 -11.06 -3.39
CA ILE A 213 11.81 -10.44 -3.96
C ILE A 213 10.62 -10.67 -3.03
N VAL A 214 10.40 -11.91 -2.63
CA VAL A 214 9.29 -12.28 -1.76
C VAL A 214 9.78 -13.24 -0.69
N LYS A 215 9.40 -12.94 0.55
CA LYS A 215 9.61 -13.78 1.73
C LYS A 215 8.26 -14.02 2.39
N MET A 216 7.77 -15.26 2.37
CA MET A 216 6.43 -15.59 2.85
C MET A 216 6.45 -16.73 3.85
N TYR A 217 5.87 -16.48 5.02
CA TYR A 217 5.66 -17.52 6.04
C TYR A 217 4.25 -18.15 5.96
N TYR A 218 3.32 -17.49 5.26
CA TYR A 218 1.95 -17.94 5.00
C TYR A 218 1.41 -17.30 3.71
N GLY A 219 0.27 -17.80 3.22
CA GLY A 219 -0.41 -17.27 2.04
C GLY A 219 0.10 -17.82 0.71
N LYS A 220 -0.34 -17.21 -0.38
CA LYS A 220 0.07 -17.51 -1.76
C LYS A 220 0.42 -16.24 -2.52
N ILE A 221 1.30 -16.38 -3.51
CA ILE A 221 1.62 -15.31 -4.47
C ILE A 221 1.52 -15.86 -5.89
N GLU A 222 0.92 -15.06 -6.77
CA GLU A 222 0.84 -15.33 -8.20
C GLU A 222 1.55 -14.22 -8.99
N PHE A 223 2.32 -14.62 -10.00
CA PHE A 223 3.00 -13.71 -10.91
C PHE A 223 2.45 -13.89 -12.33
N ASP A 224 1.89 -12.83 -12.89
CA ASP A 224 1.33 -12.79 -14.24
C ASP A 224 2.16 -11.86 -15.13
N ASN A 225 2.52 -12.33 -16.32
CA ASN A 225 3.30 -11.58 -17.31
C ASN A 225 4.58 -10.95 -16.72
N PHE A 226 5.40 -11.79 -16.09
CA PHE A 226 6.60 -11.36 -15.39
C PHE A 226 7.83 -11.37 -16.32
N PRO A 227 8.34 -10.21 -16.77
CA PRO A 227 9.59 -10.18 -17.55
C PRO A 227 10.76 -10.46 -16.60
N PHE A 228 11.36 -11.64 -16.71
CA PHE A 228 12.59 -11.95 -15.99
C PHE A 228 13.73 -11.05 -16.50
N ILE A 229 14.11 -10.05 -15.70
CA ILE A 229 15.37 -9.32 -15.84
C ILE A 229 16.32 -9.85 -14.77
N LYS A 230 17.57 -10.11 -15.17
CA LYS A 230 18.67 -10.70 -14.39
C LYS A 230 18.73 -10.12 -12.97
N ASN A 231 18.28 -10.88 -11.99
CA ASN A 231 18.31 -10.51 -10.57
C ASN A 231 19.49 -11.21 -9.88
N ASN A 232 20.16 -10.48 -8.97
CA ASN A 232 21.24 -11.02 -8.13
C ASN A 232 20.72 -11.65 -6.82
N GLY A 233 19.40 -11.76 -6.64
CA GLY A 233 18.73 -12.26 -5.43
C GLY A 233 17.80 -13.45 -5.68
N ASN A 234 17.30 -14.07 -4.60
CA ASN A 234 16.33 -15.16 -4.70
C ASN A 234 14.94 -14.63 -5.07
N LEU A 235 14.23 -15.35 -5.94
CA LEU A 235 12.84 -15.05 -6.30
C LEU A 235 11.89 -15.33 -5.13
N LEU A 236 12.11 -16.44 -4.42
CA LEU A 236 11.32 -16.90 -3.27
C LEU A 236 12.28 -17.44 -2.21
N LYS A 237 11.98 -17.16 -0.94
CA LYS A 237 12.71 -17.68 0.22
C LYS A 237 11.77 -18.14 1.31
#